data_AF-A0A851GPS9-F1
#
_entry.id   AF-A0A851GPS9-F1
#
_cell.length_a   1.000
_cell.length_b   1.000
_cell.length_c   1.000
_cell.angle_alpha   90.00
_cell.angle_beta   90.00
_cell.angle_gamma   90.00
#
_symmetry.space_group_name_H-M   'P 1'
#
loop_
_entity.id
_entity.type
_entity.pdbx_description
1 polymer ?
#
loop_
_entity_poly.entity_id
_entity_poly.type
_entity_poly.pdbx_seq_one_letter_code
_entity_poly.pdbx_strand_id
1 'polypeptide(L)'
;MKTSHILTASLTALTVTLSSCGEKKTTETKKAEKEHDHSNCDHDPKATTGGSHDHDGDGENHKEHAGSSAHDHDDHGHSHDKKVAGPNGGRVITVIEPHAEFLVTPERKVRITFLNEENKAVALGEQSVRMVCGDRNHPSNISFSKEADGMSLLSNETLPKGNQYDTHVTFKMTAEAKPARAKFSLNMNPCSTCDHLEYACTCAHAH
;
A
#
# COMPACT_ATOMS: atom_id res chain seq x y z
N MET A 1 -13.67 -44.44 29.37
CA MET A 1 -12.58 -45.24 28.76
C MET A 1 -12.09 -44.49 27.54
N LYS A 2 -10.79 -44.22 27.49
CA LYS A 2 -10.08 -43.44 26.48
C LYS A 2 -9.87 -44.30 25.23
N THR A 3 -10.21 -43.79 24.07
CA THR A 3 -9.75 -44.34 22.78
C THR A 3 -9.17 -43.21 21.95
N SER A 4 -7.83 -43.17 21.96
CA SER A 4 -6.97 -42.41 21.07
C SER A 4 -7.24 -42.80 19.61
N HIS A 5 -7.36 -41.81 18.73
CA HIS A 5 -7.10 -42.02 17.31
C HIS A 5 -5.81 -41.29 16.93
N ILE A 6 -4.88 -42.11 16.46
CA ILE A 6 -3.48 -41.85 16.19
C ILE A 6 -3.34 -41.25 14.78
N LEU A 7 -2.54 -40.19 14.68
CA LEU A 7 -2.01 -39.65 13.43
C LEU A 7 -1.22 -40.73 12.67
N THR A 8 -1.49 -40.87 11.37
CA THR A 8 -0.53 -41.43 10.41
C THR A 8 -0.34 -40.45 9.27
N ALA A 9 0.77 -39.69 9.36
CA ALA A 9 1.36 -38.98 8.25
C ALA A 9 1.99 -39.99 7.29
N SER A 10 1.59 -39.98 6.02
CA SER A 10 2.30 -40.68 4.95
C SER A 10 2.98 -39.66 4.05
N LEU A 11 4.29 -39.79 4.03
CA LEU A 11 5.29 -38.93 3.41
C LEU A 11 5.34 -39.19 1.90
N THR A 12 5.13 -38.13 1.12
CA THR A 12 5.26 -38.16 -0.35
C THR A 12 6.72 -37.93 -0.74
N ALA A 13 7.26 -38.76 -1.64
CA ALA A 13 8.48 -38.44 -2.38
C ALA A 13 8.28 -38.84 -3.84
N LEU A 14 7.97 -37.86 -4.69
CA LEU A 14 8.02 -38.02 -6.15
C LEU A 14 8.93 -36.90 -6.70
N THR A 15 10.17 -37.27 -6.93
CA THR A 15 11.18 -36.41 -7.58
C THR A 15 10.99 -36.46 -9.09
N VAL A 16 10.58 -35.34 -9.70
CA VAL A 16 10.62 -35.15 -11.16
C VAL A 16 11.72 -34.16 -11.47
N THR A 17 12.81 -34.66 -12.04
CA THR A 17 13.89 -33.87 -12.63
C THR A 17 13.54 -33.55 -14.09
N LEU A 18 13.36 -32.27 -14.42
CA LEU A 18 13.34 -31.79 -15.80
C LEU A 18 14.52 -30.83 -15.99
N SER A 19 15.54 -31.37 -16.66
CA SER A 19 16.67 -30.65 -17.22
C SER A 19 16.27 -30.17 -18.61
N SER A 20 16.32 -28.86 -18.87
CA SER A 20 16.38 -28.34 -20.24
C SER A 20 16.93 -26.91 -20.21
N CYS A 21 18.22 -26.81 -20.52
CA CYS A 21 18.94 -25.58 -20.79
C CYS A 21 18.45 -25.01 -22.13
N GLY A 22 18.03 -23.74 -22.11
CA GLY A 22 17.77 -22.95 -23.30
C GLY A 22 18.50 -21.61 -23.19
N GLU A 23 19.77 -21.60 -23.59
CA GLU A 23 20.61 -20.41 -23.71
C GLU A 23 19.98 -19.40 -24.67
N LYS A 24 19.70 -18.18 -24.18
CA LYS A 24 19.44 -17.02 -25.04
C LYS A 24 20.59 -16.04 -24.96
N LYS A 25 21.35 -16.12 -26.04
CA LYS A 25 22.45 -15.29 -26.53
C LYS A 25 22.24 -13.80 -26.28
N THR A 26 23.18 -13.22 -25.54
CA THR A 26 23.51 -11.79 -25.50
C THR A 26 23.82 -11.30 -26.91
N THR A 27 23.20 -10.21 -27.34
CA THR A 27 23.72 -9.40 -28.46
C THR A 27 23.69 -7.94 -28.03
N GLU A 28 24.84 -7.44 -27.60
CA GLU A 28 25.15 -6.02 -27.65
C GLU A 28 25.22 -5.58 -29.12
N THR A 29 24.68 -4.42 -29.43
CA THR A 29 25.07 -3.67 -30.64
C THR A 29 25.10 -2.19 -30.29
N LYS A 30 26.32 -1.68 -30.07
CA LYS A 30 26.64 -0.26 -30.25
C LYS A 30 26.41 0.13 -31.71
N LYS A 31 25.78 1.28 -31.97
CA LYS A 31 26.29 2.22 -32.98
C LYS A 31 25.82 3.65 -32.71
N ALA A 32 26.78 4.55 -32.87
CA ALA A 32 26.75 5.98 -32.64
C ALA A 32 25.91 6.77 -33.66
N GLU A 33 25.42 7.91 -33.15
CA GLU A 33 25.41 9.26 -33.72
C GLU A 33 25.00 9.47 -35.19
N LYS A 34 23.96 10.31 -35.37
CA LYS A 34 23.94 11.32 -36.43
C LYS A 34 23.06 12.50 -36.02
N GLU A 35 23.72 13.63 -35.81
CA GLU A 35 23.17 14.97 -35.70
C GLU A 35 22.38 15.34 -36.96
N HIS A 36 21.28 16.09 -36.81
CA HIS A 36 20.80 17.00 -37.85
C HIS A 36 20.32 18.32 -37.23
N ASP A 37 21.14 19.34 -37.50
CA ASP A 37 20.92 20.79 -37.49
C ASP A 37 19.62 21.16 -38.21
N HIS A 38 18.85 22.07 -37.62
CA HIS A 38 18.12 23.07 -38.40
C HIS A 38 18.25 24.45 -37.76
N SER A 39 19.16 25.20 -38.36
CA SER A 39 19.38 26.62 -38.29
C SER A 39 18.13 27.48 -38.53
N ASN A 40 18.04 28.50 -37.66
CA ASN A 40 17.68 29.90 -37.91
C ASN A 40 16.21 30.31 -38.13
N CYS A 41 15.70 31.08 -37.16
CA CYS A 41 15.05 32.36 -37.47
C CYS A 41 15.43 33.41 -36.41
N ASP A 42 16.06 34.47 -36.92
CA ASP A 42 16.59 35.64 -36.25
C ASP A 42 15.52 36.49 -35.55
N HIS A 43 15.90 37.17 -34.46
CA HIS A 43 15.78 38.63 -34.40
C HIS A 43 16.84 39.26 -33.47
N ASP A 44 17.45 40.31 -34.04
CA ASP A 44 18.71 41.00 -33.75
C ASP A 44 18.82 41.71 -32.37
N PRO A 45 20.05 41.87 -31.84
CA PRO A 45 20.34 42.62 -30.62
C PRO A 45 20.70 44.10 -30.89
N LYS A 46 20.25 45.02 -30.02
CA LYS A 46 20.90 46.32 -29.85
C LYS A 46 21.34 46.52 -28.40
N ALA A 47 22.65 46.42 -28.21
CA ALA A 47 23.36 46.95 -27.05
C ALA A 47 23.50 48.47 -27.18
N THR A 48 23.27 49.22 -26.11
CA THR A 48 24.10 50.38 -25.69
C THR A 48 23.83 50.75 -24.22
N THR A 49 24.91 50.77 -23.43
CA THR A 49 25.27 51.79 -22.42
C THR A 49 24.38 52.06 -21.19
N GLY A 50 24.92 51.65 -20.03
CA GLY A 50 25.14 52.43 -18.80
C GLY A 50 24.13 53.50 -18.34
N GLY A 51 23.65 53.33 -17.10
CA GLY A 51 23.04 54.40 -16.31
C GLY A 51 22.42 53.85 -15.03
N SER A 52 23.06 54.07 -13.88
CA SER A 52 22.43 53.95 -12.57
C SER A 52 21.28 54.95 -12.46
N HIS A 53 20.11 54.52 -11.98
CA HIS A 53 19.11 55.44 -11.44
C HIS A 53 18.48 54.83 -10.19
N ASP A 54 18.89 55.39 -9.06
CA ASP A 54 18.21 55.34 -7.78
C ASP A 54 16.82 55.99 -7.90
N HIS A 55 15.84 55.41 -7.21
CA HIS A 55 14.56 56.07 -6.94
C HIS A 55 14.33 56.07 -5.43
N ASP A 56 14.83 57.13 -4.78
CA ASP A 56 14.22 57.73 -3.60
C ASP A 56 13.05 58.62 -4.05
N GLY A 57 11.96 58.65 -3.30
CA GLY A 57 10.87 59.61 -3.54
C GLY A 57 9.48 59.19 -3.07
N ASP A 58 9.30 59.11 -1.75
CA ASP A 58 8.25 59.77 -0.95
C ASP A 58 6.81 59.88 -1.52
N GLY A 59 5.84 59.36 -0.76
CA GLY A 59 4.43 59.67 -1.00
C GLY A 59 3.44 58.88 -0.15
N GLU A 60 3.18 59.38 1.05
CA GLU A 60 2.20 58.88 2.03
C GLU A 60 0.78 58.69 1.46
N ASN A 61 0.13 57.55 1.76
CA ASN A 61 -1.22 57.57 2.34
C ASN A 61 -1.56 56.22 3.02
N HIS A 62 -1.62 56.25 4.35
CA HIS A 62 -2.33 55.25 5.13
C HIS A 62 -3.82 55.33 4.84
N LYS A 63 -4.42 54.24 4.35
CA LYS A 63 -5.84 53.98 4.51
C LYS A 63 -6.07 52.56 4.98
N GLU A 64 -6.66 52.50 6.16
CA GLU A 64 -7.12 51.35 6.89
C GLU A 64 -7.97 50.43 5.99
N HIS A 65 -7.65 49.14 5.98
CA HIS A 65 -8.63 48.11 5.64
C HIS A 65 -8.92 47.31 6.91
N ALA A 66 -9.82 47.87 7.73
CA ALA A 66 -10.79 47.06 8.43
C ALA A 66 -11.69 46.42 7.36
N GLY A 67 -11.66 45.10 7.26
CA GLY A 67 -12.41 44.36 6.25
C GLY A 67 -12.21 42.87 6.43
N SER A 68 -13.08 42.28 7.24
CA SER A 68 -13.21 40.87 7.52
C SER A 68 -13.16 40.01 6.26
N SER A 69 -12.18 39.11 6.18
CA SER A 69 -12.31 37.87 5.43
C SER A 69 -12.05 36.74 6.40
N ALA A 70 -13.15 36.32 7.05
CA ALA A 70 -13.22 35.04 7.70
C ALA A 70 -12.88 33.99 6.63
N HIS A 71 -11.67 33.45 6.70
CA HIS A 71 -11.41 32.15 6.11
C HIS A 71 -12.12 31.17 7.03
N ASP A 72 -13.39 30.90 6.71
CA ASP A 72 -14.05 29.65 7.08
C ASP A 72 -13.15 28.56 6.50
N HIS A 73 -12.28 28.03 7.35
CA HIS A 73 -11.78 26.70 7.15
C HIS A 73 -12.98 25.81 7.37
N ASP A 74 -13.63 25.43 6.26
CA ASP A 74 -14.53 24.29 6.21
C ASP A 74 -13.82 23.14 6.92
N ASP A 75 -14.19 22.95 8.19
CA ASP A 75 -13.74 21.87 9.03
C ASP A 75 -14.34 20.61 8.41
N HIS A 76 -13.61 20.03 7.46
CA HIS A 76 -13.96 18.77 6.85
C HIS A 76 -13.97 17.73 7.96
N GLY A 77 -15.16 17.52 8.53
CA GLY A 77 -15.44 16.56 9.58
C GLY A 77 -14.92 15.19 9.18
N HIS A 78 -13.68 14.91 9.56
CA HIS A 78 -13.13 13.57 9.53
C HIS A 78 -13.88 12.81 10.61
N SER A 79 -14.91 12.05 10.20
CA SER A 79 -15.61 11.13 11.08
C SER A 79 -14.56 10.27 11.79
N HIS A 80 -14.32 10.57 13.07
CA HIS A 80 -13.42 9.81 13.93
C HIS A 80 -14.17 8.55 14.40
N ASP A 81 -14.61 7.73 13.46
CA ASP A 81 -15.11 6.41 13.79
C ASP A 81 -14.00 5.69 14.55
N LYS A 82 -14.32 5.25 15.77
CA LYS A 82 -13.37 4.57 16.65
C LYS A 82 -12.83 3.35 15.90
N LYS A 83 -11.52 3.32 15.65
CA LYS A 83 -10.88 2.15 15.05
C LYS A 83 -11.11 0.95 15.97
N VAL A 84 -11.78 -0.07 15.47
CA VAL A 84 -11.99 -1.33 16.18
C VAL A 84 -10.92 -2.31 15.72
N ALA A 85 -10.22 -2.94 16.67
CA ALA A 85 -9.26 -3.99 16.36
C ALA A 85 -10.01 -5.23 15.85
N GLY A 86 -9.37 -5.98 14.96
CA GLY A 86 -9.92 -7.26 14.56
C GLY A 86 -9.91 -8.26 15.73
N PRO A 87 -10.78 -9.29 15.69
CA PRO A 87 -10.91 -10.26 16.77
C PRO A 87 -9.62 -11.07 17.02
N ASN A 88 -8.72 -11.13 16.05
CA ASN A 88 -7.42 -11.80 16.17
C ASN A 88 -6.26 -10.81 16.39
N GLY A 89 -6.55 -9.53 16.69
CA GLY A 89 -5.56 -8.48 16.88
C GLY A 89 -4.99 -7.91 15.59
N GLY A 90 -5.64 -8.17 14.45
CA GLY A 90 -5.29 -7.62 13.15
C GLY A 90 -5.98 -6.28 12.87
N ARG A 91 -5.68 -5.72 11.69
CA ARG A 91 -6.31 -4.50 11.18
C ARG A 91 -7.62 -4.83 10.48
N VAL A 92 -8.72 -4.20 10.87
CA VAL A 92 -9.99 -4.31 10.12
C VAL A 92 -9.96 -3.41 8.89
N ILE A 93 -10.36 -3.98 7.76
CA ILE A 93 -10.50 -3.35 6.44
C ILE A 93 -11.99 -3.22 6.15
N THR A 94 -12.48 -1.98 6.10
CA THR A 94 -13.90 -1.63 6.00
C THR A 94 -14.33 -1.19 4.60
N VAL A 95 -13.41 -1.15 3.62
CA VAL A 95 -13.69 -0.74 2.23
C VAL A 95 -14.47 -1.79 1.43
N ILE A 96 -14.75 -2.94 2.04
CA ILE A 96 -15.50 -4.07 1.46
C ILE A 96 -16.51 -4.60 2.46
N GLU A 97 -17.57 -5.21 1.94
CA GLU A 97 -18.53 -5.99 2.72
C GLU A 97 -18.62 -7.42 2.17
N PRO A 98 -18.53 -8.46 3.04
CA PRO A 98 -18.18 -8.39 4.45
C PRO A 98 -16.80 -7.73 4.69
N HIS A 99 -16.62 -7.09 5.86
CA HIS A 99 -15.32 -6.53 6.24
C HIS A 99 -14.26 -7.62 6.29
N ALA A 100 -12.99 -7.25 6.27
CA ALA A 100 -11.89 -8.21 6.38
C ALA A 100 -10.88 -7.82 7.45
N GLU A 101 -10.43 -8.77 8.25
CA GLU A 101 -9.28 -8.60 9.12
C GLU A 101 -8.01 -8.99 8.38
N PHE A 102 -7.02 -8.10 8.43
CA PHE A 102 -5.66 -8.34 8.00
C PHE A 102 -4.78 -8.63 9.22
N LEU A 103 -4.22 -9.84 9.29
CA LEU A 103 -3.34 -10.26 10.39
C LEU A 103 -2.00 -10.74 9.86
N VAL A 104 -0.91 -10.22 10.41
CA VAL A 104 0.43 -10.78 10.21
C VAL A 104 0.67 -11.88 11.24
N THR A 105 0.91 -13.09 10.74
CA THR A 105 1.25 -14.28 11.55
C THR A 105 2.70 -14.24 12.04
N PRO A 106 3.06 -15.04 13.07
CA PRO A 106 4.45 -15.18 13.52
C PRO A 106 5.43 -15.61 12.41
N GLU A 107 4.96 -16.36 11.42
CA GLU A 107 5.76 -16.79 10.26
C GLU A 107 5.93 -15.69 9.19
N ARG A 108 5.49 -14.45 9.48
CA ARG A 108 5.46 -13.31 8.56
C ARG A 108 4.65 -13.59 7.30
N LYS A 109 3.63 -14.45 7.41
CA LYS A 109 2.56 -14.60 6.42
C LYS A 109 1.37 -13.72 6.79
N VAL A 110 0.56 -13.39 5.80
CA VAL A 110 -0.68 -12.64 6.00
C VAL A 110 -1.86 -13.59 6.00
N ARG A 111 -2.69 -13.50 7.03
CA ARG A 111 -4.00 -14.12 7.09
C ARG A 111 -5.07 -13.07 6.86
N ILE A 112 -6.01 -13.37 5.97
CA ILE A 112 -7.21 -12.56 5.74
C ILE A 112 -8.43 -13.35 6.22
N THR A 113 -9.19 -12.78 7.14
CA THR A 113 -10.43 -13.38 7.67
C THR A 113 -11.58 -12.43 7.38
N PHE A 114 -12.64 -12.87 6.71
CA PHE A 114 -13.80 -12.01 6.47
C PHE A 114 -14.69 -12.00 7.71
N LEU A 115 -15.30 -10.85 7.99
CA LEU A 115 -16.01 -10.54 9.22
C LEU A 115 -17.41 -10.02 8.92
N ASN A 116 -18.40 -10.48 9.68
CA ASN A 116 -19.74 -9.91 9.68
C ASN A 116 -19.80 -8.60 10.49
N GLU A 117 -20.99 -7.98 10.55
CA GLU A 117 -21.25 -6.75 11.31
C GLU A 117 -20.99 -6.90 12.82
N GLU A 118 -21.05 -8.12 13.35
CA GLU A 118 -20.72 -8.43 14.76
C GLU A 118 -19.21 -8.64 14.99
N ASN A 119 -18.37 -8.36 14.00
CA ASN A 119 -16.92 -8.58 14.03
C ASN A 119 -16.54 -10.07 14.22
N LYS A 120 -17.37 -11.00 13.69
CA LYS A 120 -17.15 -12.45 13.74
C LYS A 120 -16.78 -13.01 12.37
N ALA A 121 -15.90 -14.01 12.36
CA ALA A 121 -15.47 -14.68 11.14
C ALA A 121 -16.63 -15.30 10.35
N VAL A 122 -16.62 -15.13 9.03
CA VAL A 122 -17.57 -15.75 8.10
C VAL A 122 -16.87 -16.63 7.07
N ALA A 123 -17.59 -17.64 6.57
CA ALA A 123 -17.06 -18.58 5.58
C ALA A 123 -16.73 -17.89 4.24
N LEU A 124 -15.72 -18.42 3.55
CA LEU A 124 -15.29 -17.91 2.25
C LEU A 124 -16.26 -18.33 1.12
N GLY A 125 -16.74 -17.36 0.36
CA GLY A 125 -17.39 -17.58 -0.93
C GLY A 125 -16.39 -17.64 -2.10
N GLU A 126 -16.69 -16.88 -3.16
CA GLU A 126 -15.89 -16.79 -4.40
C GLU A 126 -14.77 -15.74 -4.36
N GLN A 127 -14.69 -15.03 -3.23
CA GLN A 127 -13.77 -13.93 -3.01
C GLN A 127 -12.31 -14.32 -3.21
N SER A 128 -11.57 -13.43 -3.88
CA SER A 128 -10.13 -13.55 -4.12
C SER A 128 -9.40 -12.29 -3.68
N VAL A 129 -8.18 -12.48 -3.18
CA VAL A 129 -7.34 -11.42 -2.64
C VAL A 129 -5.96 -11.48 -3.26
N ARG A 130 -5.39 -10.31 -3.56
CA ARG A 130 -3.97 -10.14 -3.92
C ARG A 130 -3.42 -8.96 -3.14
N MET A 131 -2.15 -9.03 -2.79
CA MET A 131 -1.47 -7.96 -2.09
C MET A 131 -0.17 -7.60 -2.80
N VAL A 132 0.15 -6.31 -2.81
CA VAL A 132 1.45 -5.79 -3.21
C VAL A 132 2.02 -5.00 -2.05
N CYS A 133 3.27 -5.25 -1.68
CA CYS A 133 3.92 -4.58 -0.56
C CYS A 133 5.44 -4.50 -0.75
N GLY A 134 6.14 -3.79 0.14
CA GLY A 134 7.60 -3.67 0.14
C GLY A 134 8.10 -2.39 -0.49
N ASP A 135 9.32 -2.43 -1.00
CA ASP A 135 9.95 -1.26 -1.63
C ASP A 135 9.25 -0.88 -2.94
N ARG A 136 9.14 0.44 -3.19
CA ARG A 136 8.44 0.95 -4.38
C ARG A 136 9.14 0.60 -5.68
N ASN A 137 10.47 0.48 -5.67
CA ASN A 137 11.26 0.09 -6.85
C ASN A 137 11.32 -1.43 -7.01
N HIS A 138 11.11 -2.17 -5.91
CA HIS A 138 11.11 -3.65 -5.88
C HIS A 138 9.87 -4.21 -5.16
N PRO A 139 8.67 -4.07 -5.76
CA PRO A 139 7.43 -4.51 -5.11
C PRO A 139 7.36 -6.04 -5.02
N SER A 140 6.93 -6.53 -3.87
CA SER A 140 6.62 -7.94 -3.62
C SER A 140 5.14 -8.21 -3.87
N ASN A 141 4.85 -9.14 -4.78
CA ASN A 141 3.49 -9.59 -5.06
C ASN A 141 3.20 -10.82 -4.19
N ILE A 142 2.07 -10.78 -3.48
CA ILE A 142 1.65 -11.81 -2.55
C ILE A 142 0.28 -12.33 -2.99
N SER A 143 0.22 -13.64 -3.17
CA SER A 143 -0.97 -14.40 -3.53
C SER A 143 -1.50 -15.14 -2.31
N PHE A 144 -2.78 -15.53 -2.37
CA PHE A 144 -3.47 -16.15 -1.23
C PHE A 144 -4.15 -17.44 -1.64
N SER A 145 -4.17 -18.40 -0.71
CA SER A 145 -4.88 -19.67 -0.84
C SER A 145 -5.88 -19.82 0.30
N LYS A 146 -6.97 -20.56 0.06
CA LYS A 146 -7.94 -20.91 1.10
C LYS A 146 -7.28 -21.86 2.09
N GLU A 147 -7.38 -21.55 3.38
CA GLU A 147 -7.02 -22.49 4.44
C GLU A 147 -8.02 -23.65 4.47
N ALA A 148 -7.60 -24.78 5.05
CA ALA A 148 -8.41 -25.99 5.12
C ALA A 148 -9.72 -25.80 5.92
N ASP A 149 -9.76 -24.80 6.82
CA ASP A 149 -10.94 -24.44 7.58
C ASP A 149 -12.03 -23.73 6.75
N GLY A 150 -11.69 -23.21 5.56
CA GLY A 150 -12.61 -22.46 4.71
C GLY A 150 -13.05 -21.10 5.26
N MET A 151 -12.45 -20.63 6.35
CA MET A 151 -12.78 -19.37 7.04
C MET A 151 -11.78 -18.26 6.73
N SER A 152 -10.55 -18.61 6.34
CA SER A 152 -9.50 -17.63 6.10
C SER A 152 -8.66 -17.93 4.87
N LEU A 153 -8.05 -16.88 4.33
CA LEU A 153 -7.05 -16.94 3.27
C LEU A 153 -5.67 -16.74 3.88
N LEU A 154 -4.71 -17.62 3.56
CA LEU A 154 -3.32 -17.47 3.98
C LEU A 154 -2.44 -17.13 2.77
N SER A 155 -1.47 -16.24 2.99
CA SER A 155 -0.51 -15.89 1.95
C SER A 155 0.39 -17.08 1.60
N ASN A 156 0.64 -17.24 0.30
CA ASN A 156 1.54 -18.28 -0.20
C ASN A 156 2.99 -17.90 0.09
N GLU A 157 3.32 -16.63 -0.10
CA GLU A 157 4.63 -16.04 0.15
C GLU A 157 4.70 -15.39 1.55
N THR A 158 5.92 -15.24 2.06
CA THR A 158 6.21 -14.45 3.26
C THR A 158 6.41 -12.98 2.90
N LEU A 159 6.07 -12.09 3.82
CA LEU A 159 6.32 -10.66 3.68
C LEU A 159 7.81 -10.36 3.41
N PRO A 160 8.14 -9.33 2.59
CA PRO A 160 9.52 -8.92 2.36
C PRO A 160 10.19 -8.48 3.66
N LYS A 161 11.52 -8.49 3.72
CA LYS A 161 12.26 -8.02 4.91
C LYS A 161 11.94 -6.56 5.22
N GLY A 162 12.07 -6.18 6.48
CA GLY A 162 11.72 -4.85 6.99
C GLY A 162 10.39 -4.85 7.74
N ASN A 163 10.15 -3.75 8.45
CA ASN A 163 9.02 -3.58 9.35
C ASN A 163 8.09 -2.43 8.95
N GLN A 164 8.41 -1.67 7.91
CA GLN A 164 7.61 -0.53 7.49
C GLN A 164 7.67 -0.37 5.98
N TYR A 165 6.54 -0.51 5.31
CA TYR A 165 6.39 -0.31 3.88
C TYR A 165 4.94 -0.13 3.49
N ASP A 166 4.71 0.50 2.33
CA ASP A 166 3.36 0.65 1.79
C ASP A 166 2.79 -0.70 1.36
N THR A 167 1.53 -0.91 1.69
CA THR A 167 0.82 -2.16 1.42
C THR A 167 -0.51 -1.85 0.75
N HIS A 168 -0.71 -2.48 -0.41
CA HIS A 168 -1.93 -2.37 -1.21
C HIS A 168 -2.57 -3.75 -1.28
N VAL A 169 -3.74 -3.90 -0.66
CA VAL A 169 -4.53 -5.13 -0.73
C VAL A 169 -5.68 -4.91 -1.70
N THR A 170 -5.79 -5.79 -2.69
CA THR A 170 -6.87 -5.77 -3.68
C THR A 170 -7.80 -6.94 -3.43
N PHE A 171 -9.07 -6.63 -3.24
CA PHE A 171 -10.15 -7.57 -3.01
C PHE A 171 -11.03 -7.64 -4.25
N LYS A 172 -11.45 -8.85 -4.61
CA LYS A 172 -12.41 -9.10 -5.67
C LYS A 172 -13.41 -10.13 -5.17
N MET A 173 -14.62 -9.66 -4.83
CA MET A 173 -15.63 -10.43 -4.10
C MET A 173 -16.27 -11.54 -4.94
N THR A 174 -16.40 -11.31 -6.25
CA THR A 174 -16.82 -12.29 -7.27
C THR A 174 -16.00 -12.08 -8.54
N ALA A 175 -16.07 -13.01 -9.49
CA ALA A 175 -15.29 -12.93 -10.74
C ALA A 175 -15.64 -11.74 -11.63
N GLU A 176 -16.84 -11.17 -11.52
CA GLU A 176 -17.31 -10.01 -12.30
C GLU A 176 -17.26 -8.70 -11.51
N ALA A 177 -17.08 -8.77 -10.19
CA ALA A 177 -17.06 -7.59 -9.33
C ALA A 177 -15.87 -6.66 -9.63
N LYS A 178 -16.11 -5.35 -9.52
CA LYS A 178 -15.05 -4.34 -9.55
C LYS A 178 -14.12 -4.54 -8.35
N PRO A 179 -12.79 -4.50 -8.54
CA PRO A 179 -11.87 -4.67 -7.43
C PRO A 179 -11.92 -3.47 -6.46
N ALA A 180 -11.99 -3.77 -5.17
CA ALA A 180 -11.82 -2.80 -4.09
C ALA A 180 -10.37 -2.84 -3.59
N ARG A 181 -9.83 -1.70 -3.16
CA ARG A 181 -8.44 -1.59 -2.72
C ARG A 181 -8.33 -0.93 -1.36
N ALA A 182 -7.67 -1.60 -0.43
CA ALA A 182 -7.19 -1.01 0.81
C ALA A 182 -5.72 -0.64 0.64
N LYS A 183 -5.36 0.58 1.01
CA LYS A 183 -3.97 1.06 1.04
C LYS A 183 -3.64 1.53 2.45
N PHE A 184 -2.51 1.09 2.98
CA PHE A 184 -2.03 1.50 4.30
C PHE A 184 -0.53 1.22 4.42
N SER A 185 0.13 1.89 5.36
CA SER A 185 1.51 1.54 5.75
C SER A 185 1.47 0.33 6.68
N LEU A 186 2.18 -0.75 6.31
CA LEU A 186 2.34 -1.92 7.17
C LEU A 186 3.52 -1.68 8.10
N ASN A 187 3.23 -1.08 9.27
CA ASN A 187 4.19 -0.88 10.34
C ASN A 187 4.08 -2.01 11.39
N MET A 188 5.06 -2.90 11.42
CA MET A 188 5.14 -4.04 12.34
C MET A 188 5.91 -3.72 13.63
N ASN A 189 6.23 -2.46 13.90
CA ASN A 189 6.77 -2.06 15.19
C ASN A 189 5.65 -2.09 16.25
N PRO A 190 5.98 -2.35 17.53
CA PRO A 190 5.00 -2.29 18.61
C PRO A 190 4.51 -0.86 18.79
N CYS A 191 3.23 -0.72 19.07
CA CYS A 191 2.67 0.55 19.49
C CYS A 191 3.19 0.92 20.89
N SER A 192 3.48 2.20 21.11
CA SER A 192 3.94 2.70 22.43
C SER A 192 2.80 2.85 23.45
N THR A 193 1.54 2.78 23.02
CA THR A 193 0.37 3.08 23.85
C THR A 193 -0.62 1.92 23.99
N CYS A 194 -0.55 0.90 23.12
CA CYS A 194 -1.38 -0.30 23.21
C CYS A 194 -0.56 -1.55 22.86
N ASP A 195 -1.13 -2.73 23.10
CA ASP A 195 -0.46 -4.01 22.91
C ASP A 195 -0.44 -4.49 21.44
N HIS A 196 -0.93 -3.66 20.50
CA HIS A 196 -0.94 -3.98 19.08
C HIS A 196 0.32 -3.51 18.36
N LEU A 197 0.61 -4.14 17.22
CA LEU A 197 1.55 -3.57 16.26
C LEU A 197 0.91 -2.35 15.58
N GLU A 198 1.73 -1.39 15.17
CA GLU A 198 1.26 -0.10 14.65
C GLU A 198 0.28 -0.23 13.47
N TYR A 199 0.43 -1.24 12.61
CA TYR A 199 -0.50 -1.47 11.50
C TYR A 199 -1.93 -1.82 11.93
N ALA A 200 -2.08 -2.44 13.10
CA ALA A 200 -3.35 -2.85 13.71
C ALA A 200 -3.76 -1.95 14.88
N CYS A 201 -2.99 -0.88 15.14
CA CYS A 201 -3.24 0.02 16.25
C CYS A 201 -4.59 0.76 16.08
N THR A 202 -5.35 0.78 17.17
CA THR A 202 -6.66 1.44 17.28
C THR A 202 -6.59 2.80 17.95
N CYS A 203 -5.43 3.17 18.48
CA CYS A 203 -5.24 4.44 19.15
C CYS A 203 -5.36 5.61 18.15
N ALA A 204 -5.68 6.79 18.70
CA ALA A 204 -5.88 8.02 17.94
C ALA A 204 -4.59 8.87 17.81
N HIS A 205 -3.42 8.30 18.13
CA HIS A 205 -2.16 9.05 17.95
C HIS A 205 -1.75 9.08 16.47
N ALA A 206 -1.05 10.14 16.07
CA ALA A 206 -0.47 10.20 14.74
C ALA A 206 0.62 9.12 14.60
N HIS A 207 0.70 8.51 13.42
CA HIS A 207 1.67 7.46 13.06
C HIS A 207 2.42 7.84 11.80
#